data_AF-A0A914EJN5-F1
#
_entry.id   AF-A0A914EJN5-F1
#
_cell.length_a   1.000
_cell.length_b   1.000
_cell.length_c   1.000
_cell.angle_alpha   90.00
_cell.angle_beta   90.00
_cell.angle_gamma   90.00
#
_symmetry.space_group_name_H-M   'P 1'
#
loop_
_entity.id
_entity.type
_entity.pdbx_description
1 polymer ?
#
loop_
_entity_poly.entity_id
_entity_poly.type
_entity_poly.pdbx_seq_one_letter_code
_entity_poly.pdbx_strand_id
1 'polypeptide(L)'
;MRAKKTKQVLLYSTLHHTDELAKNGKPQAIMDYNSIKWGVDMYDELLGHYGYSPGSRRWPMKIFNFMVFSAAMNAYAIQNHGESRRSFLNNLAEQLMAAQKLKKSESKNWISKIFLKISSLYDYLQKKMAGEEEKDKCYKCYQETSIFCEKCNYPCCNKHSKELQICNKCEELIDNGNKQNPSTSKPSPKQHITRAQVSQIAHTPKLGKCDKCGKRTNITFCFVCELVFCKDHKSKDNEICNFCLSK
;
A
#
# COMPACT_ATOMS: atom_id res chain seq x y z
N MET A 1 -20.69 14.98 -29.86
CA MET A 1 -21.35 13.81 -30.48
C MET A 1 -22.50 14.27 -31.37
N ARG A 2 -22.52 13.83 -32.64
CA ARG A 2 -23.69 13.96 -33.53
C ARG A 2 -24.64 12.78 -33.26
N ALA A 3 -25.95 13.04 -33.33
CA ALA A 3 -26.95 11.98 -33.18
C ALA A 3 -26.78 10.93 -34.30
N LYS A 4 -26.81 9.65 -33.94
CA LYS A 4 -26.78 8.55 -34.92
C LYS A 4 -28.21 8.31 -35.39
N LYS A 5 -28.42 8.14 -36.70
CA LYS A 5 -29.75 7.92 -37.30
C LYS A 5 -30.50 6.70 -36.71
N THR A 6 -29.78 5.73 -36.17
CA THR A 6 -30.32 4.50 -35.59
C THR A 6 -30.61 4.57 -34.09
N LYS A 7 -30.31 5.69 -33.43
CA LYS A 7 -30.48 5.82 -31.98
C LYS A 7 -31.38 6.99 -31.65
N GLN A 8 -32.45 6.69 -30.92
CA GLN A 8 -33.34 7.70 -30.34
C GLN A 8 -32.92 7.98 -28.90
N VAL A 9 -33.13 9.22 -28.45
CA VAL A 9 -32.91 9.65 -27.07
C VAL A 9 -34.23 10.18 -26.57
N LEU A 10 -34.79 9.52 -25.55
CA LEU A 10 -35.98 9.98 -24.86
C LEU A 10 -35.55 10.66 -23.55
N LEU A 11 -36.08 11.86 -23.30
CA LEU A 11 -35.85 12.60 -22.07
C LEU A 11 -37.21 13.07 -21.55
N TYR A 12 -37.47 12.82 -20.27
CA TYR A 12 -38.64 13.36 -19.57
C TYR A 12 -38.19 14.51 -18.68
N SER A 13 -38.94 15.61 -18.71
CA SER A 13 -38.68 16.78 -17.86
C SER A 13 -39.99 17.38 -17.38
N THR A 14 -40.05 17.70 -16.09
CA THR A 14 -41.14 18.50 -15.50
C THR A 14 -40.85 19.99 -15.50
N LEU A 15 -39.63 20.40 -15.87
CA LEU A 15 -39.17 21.79 -15.90
C LEU A 15 -39.38 22.44 -17.27
N HIS A 16 -39.32 21.65 -18.34
CA HIS A 16 -39.44 22.14 -19.71
C HIS A 16 -40.85 21.86 -20.22
N HIS A 17 -41.67 22.90 -20.32
CA HIS A 17 -43.04 22.82 -20.86
C HIS A 17 -43.12 23.17 -22.35
N THR A 18 -42.01 23.60 -22.94
CA THR A 18 -41.89 24.09 -24.31
C THR A 18 -40.81 23.32 -25.07
N ASP A 19 -40.98 23.21 -26.39
CA ASP A 19 -40.01 22.53 -27.29
C ASP A 19 -38.89 23.47 -27.73
N GLU A 20 -38.28 24.18 -26.78
CA GLU A 20 -37.21 25.12 -27.06
C GLU A 20 -35.95 24.42 -27.59
N LEU A 21 -35.33 25.02 -28.59
CA LEU A 21 -34.09 24.53 -29.20
C LEU A 21 -32.92 25.46 -28.84
N ALA A 22 -31.81 24.86 -28.45
CA ALA A 22 -30.55 25.56 -28.27
C ALA A 22 -29.92 25.97 -29.62
N LYS A 23 -28.92 26.85 -29.58
CA LYS A 23 -28.17 27.34 -30.78
C LYS A 23 -27.62 26.24 -31.69
N ASN A 24 -27.41 25.04 -31.16
CA ASN A 24 -26.88 23.88 -31.89
C ASN A 24 -27.99 22.97 -32.47
N GLY A 25 -29.26 23.40 -32.43
CA GLY A 25 -30.42 22.68 -32.95
C GLY A 25 -30.86 21.50 -32.08
N LYS A 26 -30.33 21.37 -30.85
CA LYS A 26 -30.75 20.33 -29.90
C LYS A 26 -31.81 20.88 -28.95
N PRO A 27 -32.77 20.05 -28.48
CA PRO A 27 -33.69 20.43 -27.43
C PRO A 27 -32.96 20.99 -26.20
N GLN A 28 -33.44 22.12 -25.69
CA GLN A 28 -32.87 22.81 -24.54
C GLN A 28 -32.82 21.89 -23.31
N ALA A 29 -33.87 21.10 -23.10
CA ALA A 29 -33.92 20.09 -22.04
C ALA A 29 -32.76 19.09 -22.08
N ILE A 30 -32.30 18.69 -23.28
CA ILE A 30 -31.14 17.79 -23.44
C ILE A 30 -29.85 18.52 -23.07
N MET A 31 -29.73 19.81 -23.39
CA MET A 31 -28.56 20.60 -23.04
C MET A 31 -28.44 20.75 -21.53
N ASP A 32 -29.55 21.04 -20.86
CA ASP A 32 -29.59 21.21 -19.40
C ASP A 32 -29.38 19.90 -18.66
N TYR A 33 -29.96 18.79 -19.13
CA TYR A 33 -29.61 17.47 -18.62
C TYR A 33 -28.11 17.19 -18.74
N ASN A 34 -27.51 17.49 -19.90
CA ASN A 34 -26.09 17.25 -20.13
C ASN A 34 -25.18 18.17 -19.31
N SER A 35 -25.65 19.31 -18.80
CA SER A 35 -24.82 20.20 -17.96
C SER A 35 -24.69 19.67 -16.54
N ILE A 36 -25.74 19.03 -16.00
CA ILE A 36 -25.78 18.56 -14.61
C ILE A 36 -25.46 17.07 -14.43
N LYS A 37 -25.66 16.23 -15.47
CA LYS A 37 -25.53 14.77 -15.33
C LYS A 37 -24.14 14.28 -14.89
N TRP A 38 -23.11 15.09 -15.06
CA TRP A 38 -21.72 14.72 -14.76
C TRP A 38 -21.42 14.65 -13.26
N GLY A 39 -22.32 15.12 -12.39
CA GLY A 39 -22.05 15.19 -10.95
C GLY A 39 -21.71 13.83 -10.32
N VAL A 40 -22.50 12.80 -10.62
CA VAL A 40 -22.27 11.43 -10.12
C VAL A 40 -21.06 10.81 -10.81
N ASP A 41 -20.97 10.94 -12.14
CA ASP A 41 -19.86 10.38 -12.92
C ASP A 41 -18.49 10.92 -12.46
N MET A 42 -18.42 12.22 -12.11
CA MET A 42 -17.21 12.85 -11.57
C MET A 42 -16.84 12.24 -10.22
N TYR A 43 -17.83 11.94 -9.37
CA TYR A 43 -17.60 11.33 -8.07
C TYR A 43 -17.15 9.86 -8.22
N ASP A 44 -17.71 9.12 -9.17
CA ASP A 44 -17.33 7.75 -9.50
C ASP A 44 -15.92 7.66 -10.09
N GLU A 45 -15.57 8.60 -10.97
CA GLU A 45 -14.20 8.74 -11.47
C GLU A 45 -13.23 9.01 -10.31
N LEU A 46 -13.62 9.88 -9.38
CA LEU A 46 -12.82 10.19 -8.19
C LEU A 46 -12.62 8.97 -7.28
N LEU A 47 -13.67 8.18 -7.06
CA LEU A 47 -13.58 6.91 -6.31
C LEU A 47 -12.61 5.93 -6.96
N GLY A 48 -12.61 5.87 -8.30
CA GLY A 48 -11.67 5.06 -9.07
C GLY A 48 -10.22 5.51 -8.91
N HIS A 49 -9.96 6.81 -8.82
CA HIS A 49 -8.63 7.38 -8.70
C HIS A 49 -8.03 7.33 -7.29
N TYR A 50 -8.83 7.68 -6.27
CA TYR A 50 -8.34 7.78 -4.90
C TYR A 50 -8.32 6.43 -4.17
N GLY A 51 -8.67 5.36 -4.87
CA GLY A 51 -8.41 4.00 -4.42
C GLY A 51 -9.18 3.70 -3.14
N TYR A 52 -10.51 3.64 -3.27
CA TYR A 52 -11.30 2.86 -2.33
C TYR A 52 -10.65 1.47 -2.19
N SER A 53 -10.16 1.09 -0.99
CA SER A 53 -9.33 -0.10 -0.76
C SER A 53 -9.90 -1.36 -1.46
N PRO A 54 -9.36 -1.75 -2.63
CA PRO A 54 -10.01 -2.76 -3.47
C PRO A 54 -9.78 -4.18 -2.93
N GLY A 55 -8.82 -4.35 -2.02
CA GLY A 55 -8.38 -5.64 -1.51
C GLY A 55 -9.30 -6.28 -0.47
N SER A 56 -10.30 -5.56 0.05
CA SER A 56 -11.22 -6.16 1.03
C SER A 56 -12.23 -7.09 0.36
N ARG A 57 -12.17 -8.39 0.69
CA ARG A 57 -13.23 -9.36 0.38
C ARG A 57 -14.46 -9.25 1.29
N ARG A 58 -14.41 -8.38 2.30
CA ARG A 58 -15.49 -8.15 3.25
C ARG A 58 -16.30 -6.93 2.79
N TRP A 59 -17.53 -7.15 2.32
CA TRP A 59 -18.44 -6.10 1.87
C TRP A 59 -18.77 -5.02 2.91
N PRO A 60 -18.69 -5.24 4.25
CA PRO A 60 -18.91 -4.14 5.20
C PRO A 60 -17.76 -3.13 5.18
N MET A 61 -16.53 -3.61 5.00
CA MET A 61 -15.36 -2.73 4.86
C MET A 61 -15.49 -1.88 3.59
N LYS A 62 -16.01 -2.51 2.52
CA LYS A 62 -16.86 -1.92 1.45
C LYS A 62 -17.42 -0.54 1.74
N ILE A 63 -18.46 -0.57 2.56
CA ILE A 63 -19.28 0.59 2.83
C ILE A 63 -18.53 1.55 3.76
N PHE A 64 -17.80 1.01 4.75
CA PHE A 64 -17.03 1.83 5.69
C PHE A 64 -16.06 2.79 5.00
N ASN A 65 -15.17 2.28 4.15
CA ASN A 65 -14.18 3.13 3.47
C ASN A 65 -14.86 4.12 2.50
N PHE A 66 -16.07 3.81 2.00
CA PHE A 66 -16.83 4.69 1.10
C PHE A 66 -17.39 5.85 1.92
N MET A 67 -17.98 5.56 3.08
CA MET A 67 -18.45 6.58 4.02
C MET A 67 -17.30 7.50 4.45
N VAL A 68 -16.12 6.96 4.76
CA VAL A 68 -14.93 7.76 5.12
C VAL A 68 -14.51 8.66 3.97
N PHE A 69 -14.46 8.12 2.74
CA PHE A 69 -14.12 8.90 1.56
C PHE A 69 -15.15 10.01 1.27
N SER A 70 -16.45 9.70 1.35
CA SER A 70 -17.53 10.68 1.21
C SER A 70 -17.46 11.78 2.25
N ALA A 71 -17.20 11.44 3.51
CA ALA A 71 -17.02 12.43 4.57
C ALA A 71 -15.83 13.36 4.27
N ALA A 72 -14.69 12.81 3.86
CA ALA A 72 -13.51 13.60 3.52
C ALA A 72 -13.75 14.53 2.31
N MET A 73 -14.44 14.04 1.28
CA MET A 73 -14.78 14.84 0.10
C MET A 73 -15.78 15.94 0.40
N ASN A 74 -16.78 15.67 1.25
CA ASN A 74 -17.72 16.68 1.71
C ASN A 74 -17.01 17.74 2.58
N ALA A 75 -16.10 17.32 3.46
CA ALA A 75 -15.28 18.24 4.25
C ALA A 75 -14.42 19.14 3.34
N TYR A 76 -13.80 18.58 2.30
CA TYR A 76 -13.06 19.35 1.30
C TYR A 76 -13.92 20.40 0.59
N ALA A 77 -15.17 20.04 0.23
CA ALA A 77 -16.10 20.99 -0.39
C ALA A 77 -16.47 22.15 0.56
N ILE A 78 -16.51 21.91 1.87
CA ILE A 78 -16.81 22.92 2.90
C ILE A 78 -15.59 23.80 3.22
N GLN A 79 -14.38 23.24 3.26
CA GLN A 79 -13.14 23.90 3.73
C GLN A 79 -12.69 25.11 2.87
N ASN A 80 -13.38 25.40 1.75
CA ASN A 80 -13.00 26.35 0.70
C ASN A 80 -11.70 25.97 -0.04
N HIS A 81 -11.73 26.08 -1.38
CA HIS A 81 -10.75 25.52 -2.31
C HIS A 81 -9.36 26.21 -2.35
N GLY A 82 -8.88 26.73 -1.23
CA GLY A 82 -7.56 27.37 -1.14
C GLY A 82 -6.39 26.40 -1.35
N GLU A 83 -6.61 25.11 -1.13
CA GLU A 83 -5.61 24.06 -1.33
C GLU A 83 -6.06 22.96 -2.29
N SER A 84 -5.07 22.28 -2.88
CA SER A 84 -5.34 21.11 -3.73
C SER A 84 -5.98 19.99 -2.90
N ARG A 85 -6.91 19.27 -3.51
CA ARG A 85 -7.59 18.11 -2.88
C ARG A 85 -6.61 17.10 -2.27
N ARG A 86 -5.49 16.83 -2.96
CA ARG A 86 -4.45 15.91 -2.46
C ARG A 86 -3.78 16.44 -1.19
N SER A 87 -3.46 17.74 -1.16
CA SER A 87 -2.92 18.41 0.03
C SER A 87 -3.87 18.27 1.21
N PHE A 88 -5.15 18.61 0.99
CA PHE A 88 -6.19 18.51 2.02
C PHE A 88 -6.29 17.09 2.58
N LEU A 89 -6.39 16.07 1.71
CA LEU A 89 -6.53 14.68 2.14
C LEU A 89 -5.29 14.16 2.87
N ASN A 90 -4.09 14.56 2.45
CA ASN A 90 -2.85 14.20 3.15
C ASN A 90 -2.79 14.84 4.55
N ASN A 91 -3.14 16.13 4.64
CA ASN A 91 -3.18 16.86 5.90
C ASN A 91 -4.22 16.25 6.85
N LEU A 92 -5.42 15.96 6.35
CA LEU A 92 -6.46 15.26 7.10
C LEU A 92 -5.96 13.90 7.62
N ALA A 93 -5.29 13.11 6.78
CA ALA A 93 -4.73 11.83 7.18
C ALA A 93 -3.66 11.98 8.27
N GLU A 94 -2.80 13.00 8.17
CA GLU A 94 -1.80 13.32 9.19
C GLU A 94 -2.43 13.69 10.53
N GLN A 95 -3.47 14.54 10.52
CA GLN A 95 -4.21 14.94 11.72
C GLN A 95 -4.87 13.74 12.40
N LEU A 96 -5.53 12.86 11.63
CA LEU A 96 -6.16 11.64 12.14
C LEU A 96 -5.14 10.67 12.74
N MET A 97 -3.92 10.61 12.17
CA MET A 97 -2.85 9.75 12.68
C MET A 97 -2.06 10.35 13.84
N ALA A 98 -2.11 11.67 14.06
CA ALA A 98 -1.28 12.35 15.05
C ALA A 98 -1.48 11.77 16.47
N ALA A 99 -2.72 11.57 16.89
CA ALA A 99 -3.04 10.99 18.20
C ALA A 99 -2.55 9.53 18.36
N GLN A 100 -2.47 8.76 17.27
CA GLN A 100 -1.97 7.37 17.29
C GLN A 100 -0.45 7.29 17.25
N LYS A 101 0.22 8.24 16.58
CA LYS A 101 1.69 8.33 16.55
C LYS A 101 2.28 8.57 17.94
N LEU A 102 1.61 9.38 18.76
CA LEU A 102 2.02 9.66 20.14
C LEU A 102 1.98 8.40 21.01
N LYS A 103 0.90 7.60 20.93
CA LYS A 103 0.76 6.32 21.66
C LYS A 103 1.78 5.25 21.23
N LYS A 104 2.16 5.22 19.95
CA LYS A 104 3.17 4.25 19.44
C LYS A 104 4.60 4.60 19.81
N SER A 105 4.91 5.87 20.07
CA SER A 105 6.23 6.34 20.49
C SER A 105 6.73 5.59 21.72
N GLU A 106 5.85 5.34 22.69
CA GLU A 106 6.12 4.58 23.92
C GLU A 106 6.45 3.10 23.65
N SER A 107 5.99 2.55 22.53
CA SER A 107 6.22 1.15 22.12
C SER A 107 7.42 0.95 21.19
N LYS A 108 8.13 1.98 20.71
CA LYS A 108 9.23 1.83 19.73
C LYS A 108 10.43 0.99 20.21
N ASN A 109 10.50 0.64 21.49
CA ASN A 109 11.59 -0.17 22.04
C ASN A 109 11.63 -1.62 21.53
N TRP A 110 10.58 -2.19 20.93
CA TRP A 110 10.58 -3.61 20.53
C TRP A 110 11.07 -3.86 19.09
N ILE A 111 10.73 -2.99 18.13
CA ILE A 111 11.13 -3.16 16.71
C ILE A 111 12.64 -3.00 16.56
N SER A 112 13.22 -1.98 17.21
CA SER A 112 14.67 -1.73 17.20
C SER A 112 15.45 -2.92 17.79
N LYS A 113 14.91 -3.56 18.84
CA LYS A 113 15.52 -4.75 19.46
C LYS A 113 15.51 -5.97 18.54
N ILE A 114 14.47 -6.14 17.72
CA ILE A 114 14.40 -7.24 16.75
C ILE A 114 15.38 -7.01 15.60
N PHE A 115 15.45 -5.79 15.07
CA PHE A 115 16.31 -5.46 13.93
C PHE A 115 17.79 -5.69 14.26
N LEU A 116 18.24 -5.25 15.44
CA LEU A 116 19.59 -5.51 15.94
C LEU A 116 19.90 -7.02 16.05
N LYS A 117 18.92 -7.81 16.48
CA LYS A 117 19.06 -9.26 16.67
C LYS A 117 19.12 -10.02 15.34
N ILE A 118 18.39 -9.56 14.33
CA ILE A 118 18.43 -10.12 12.97
C ILE A 118 19.76 -9.80 12.29
N SER A 119 20.27 -8.57 12.44
CA SER A 119 21.58 -8.17 11.90
C SER A 119 22.70 -9.03 12.47
N SER A 120 22.73 -9.25 13.79
CA SER A 120 23.74 -10.10 14.43
C SER A 120 23.69 -11.55 13.98
N LEU A 121 22.49 -12.08 13.65
CA LEU A 121 22.34 -13.45 13.14
C LEU A 121 22.81 -13.57 11.69
N TYR A 122 22.61 -12.53 10.88
CA TYR A 122 23.08 -12.51 9.49
C TYR A 122 24.62 -12.49 9.43
N ASP A 123 25.27 -11.66 10.24
CA ASP A 123 26.73 -11.58 10.32
C ASP A 123 27.35 -12.91 10.80
N TYR A 124 26.72 -13.58 11.78
CA TYR A 124 27.13 -14.90 12.24
C TYR A 124 27.07 -15.96 11.14
N LEU A 125 25.99 -15.97 10.34
CA LEU A 125 25.82 -16.93 9.25
C LEU A 125 26.84 -16.69 8.12
N GLN A 126 27.15 -15.43 7.81
CA GLN A 126 28.19 -15.07 6.84
C GLN A 126 29.57 -15.59 7.26
N LYS A 127 29.95 -15.38 8.53
CA LYS A 127 31.21 -15.90 9.08
C LYS A 127 31.28 -17.43 9.07
N LYS A 128 30.18 -18.10 9.40
CA LYS A 128 30.08 -19.58 9.34
C LYS A 128 30.22 -20.11 7.92
N MET A 129 29.67 -19.43 6.92
CA MET A 129 29.80 -19.81 5.50
C MET A 129 31.22 -19.57 4.95
N ALA A 130 31.97 -18.63 5.53
CA ALA A 130 33.35 -18.33 5.17
C ALA A 130 34.38 -19.33 5.74
N GLY A 131 33.96 -20.30 6.55
CA GLY A 131 34.85 -21.30 7.13
C GLY A 131 35.81 -20.74 8.19
N GLU A 132 35.55 -19.54 8.71
CA GLU A 132 36.31 -18.98 9.82
C GLU A 132 35.90 -19.70 11.11
N GLU A 133 36.77 -20.57 11.65
CA GLU A 133 36.63 -21.14 12.99
C GLU A 133 36.96 -20.07 14.05
N GLU A 134 36.10 -19.05 14.16
CA GLU A 134 36.20 -18.06 15.21
C GLU A 134 35.66 -18.67 16.51
N LYS A 135 36.53 -18.82 17.52
CA LYS A 135 36.11 -19.20 18.87
C LYS A 135 35.33 -18.04 19.47
N ASP A 136 34.10 -18.31 19.90
CA ASP A 136 33.25 -17.30 20.49
C ASP A 136 33.45 -17.25 22.02
N LYS A 137 32.96 -16.23 22.71
CA LYS A 137 33.13 -16.10 24.17
C LYS A 137 31.94 -16.67 24.91
N CYS A 138 32.18 -17.54 25.90
CA CYS A 138 31.13 -18.11 26.73
C CYS A 138 30.27 -17.01 27.36
N TYR A 139 28.94 -17.11 27.22
CA TYR A 139 28.00 -16.09 27.69
C TYR A 139 28.09 -15.77 29.20
N LYS A 140 28.66 -16.67 30.01
CA LYS A 140 28.73 -16.55 31.48
C LYS A 140 30.12 -16.16 31.99
N CYS A 141 31.20 -16.70 31.41
CA CYS A 141 32.57 -16.45 31.87
C CYS A 141 33.51 -15.83 30.83
N TYR A 142 33.01 -15.54 29.63
CA TYR A 142 33.74 -14.90 28.53
C TYR A 142 35.02 -15.63 28.07
N GLN A 143 35.20 -16.89 28.46
CA GLN A 143 36.27 -17.76 27.98
C GLN A 143 35.98 -18.22 26.54
N GLU A 144 37.01 -18.35 25.71
CA GLU A 144 36.88 -18.84 24.34
C GLU A 144 36.28 -20.25 24.29
N THR A 145 35.32 -20.44 23.40
CA THR A 145 34.61 -21.70 23.23
C THR A 145 34.08 -21.84 21.81
N SER A 146 34.15 -23.05 21.28
CA SER A 146 33.51 -23.45 20.02
C SER A 146 32.18 -24.18 20.23
N ILE A 147 31.72 -24.27 21.49
CA ILE A 147 30.56 -25.04 21.90
C ILE A 147 29.37 -24.11 22.04
N PHE A 148 28.24 -24.48 21.44
CA PHE A 148 26.99 -23.72 21.43
C PHE A 148 25.86 -24.53 22.05
N CYS A 149 25.00 -23.86 22.81
CA CYS A 149 23.83 -24.51 23.41
C CYS A 149 22.83 -24.94 22.33
N GLU A 150 22.43 -26.21 22.27
CA GLU A 150 21.48 -26.70 21.25
C GLU A 150 20.10 -26.01 21.31
N LYS A 151 19.68 -25.55 22.49
CA LYS A 151 18.34 -24.96 22.70
C LYS A 151 18.27 -23.47 22.37
N CYS A 152 19.31 -22.70 22.66
CA CYS A 152 19.30 -21.24 22.51
C CYS A 152 20.42 -20.69 21.62
N ASN A 153 21.31 -21.55 21.14
CA ASN A 153 22.43 -21.25 20.27
C ASN A 153 23.41 -20.19 20.83
N TYR A 154 23.47 -20.03 22.16
CA TYR A 154 24.47 -19.19 22.82
C TYR A 154 25.78 -19.97 23.06
N PRO A 155 26.96 -19.34 22.92
CA PRO A 155 28.25 -19.97 23.19
C PRO A 155 28.41 -20.28 24.68
N CYS A 156 28.74 -21.53 25.01
CA CYS A 156 28.92 -21.99 26.39
C CYS A 156 30.07 -23.00 26.52
N CYS A 157 30.98 -22.77 27.46
CA CYS A 157 32.05 -23.73 27.72
C CYS A 157 31.52 -24.98 28.48
N ASN A 158 32.35 -26.03 28.56
CA ASN A 158 32.03 -27.28 29.28
C ASN A 158 31.70 -27.07 30.76
N LYS A 159 32.15 -25.97 31.39
CA LYS A 159 31.80 -25.64 32.80
C LYS A 159 30.38 -25.09 32.94
N HIS A 160 29.81 -24.56 31.85
CA HIS A 160 28.52 -23.90 31.82
C HIS A 160 27.51 -24.61 30.89
N SER A 161 27.83 -25.84 30.50
CA SER A 161 26.96 -26.78 29.81
C SER A 161 26.94 -28.10 30.59
N LYS A 162 25.79 -28.78 30.58
CA LYS A 162 25.66 -30.15 31.11
C LYS A 162 25.87 -31.19 30.01
N GLU A 163 25.69 -32.46 30.34
CA GLU A 163 25.92 -33.66 29.49
C GLU A 163 25.32 -33.57 28.07
N LEU A 164 24.24 -32.80 27.87
CA LEU A 164 23.55 -32.66 26.58
C LEU A 164 23.94 -31.40 25.77
N GLN A 165 25.08 -30.76 26.04
CA GLN A 165 25.43 -29.45 25.45
C GLN A 165 24.32 -28.39 25.60
N ILE A 166 23.56 -28.48 26.70
CA ILE A 166 22.53 -27.49 27.07
C ILE A 166 23.13 -26.56 28.13
N CYS A 167 23.01 -25.24 27.94
CA CYS A 167 23.48 -24.28 28.93
C CYS A 167 22.62 -24.30 30.19
N ASN A 168 23.22 -24.00 31.35
CA ASN A 168 22.52 -24.05 32.64
C ASN A 168 21.22 -23.21 32.68
N LYS A 169 21.19 -22.08 31.94
CA LYS A 169 19.98 -21.24 31.83
C LYS A 169 18.84 -21.95 31.10
N CYS A 170 19.16 -22.69 30.03
CA CYS A 170 18.15 -23.43 29.26
C CYS A 170 17.62 -24.63 30.04
N GLU A 171 18.50 -25.23 30.83
CA GLU A 171 18.18 -26.33 31.72
C GLU A 171 17.25 -25.90 32.86
N GLU A 172 17.56 -24.79 33.55
CA GLU A 172 16.68 -24.21 34.57
C GLU A 172 15.26 -23.96 34.01
N LEU A 173 15.14 -23.60 32.72
CA LEU A 173 13.84 -23.43 32.07
C LEU A 173 13.15 -24.76 31.72
N ILE A 174 13.88 -25.86 31.53
CA ILE A 174 13.32 -27.22 31.36
C ILE A 174 12.83 -27.73 32.72
N ASP A 175 13.66 -27.60 33.75
CA ASP A 175 13.35 -28.01 35.12
C ASP A 175 12.13 -27.27 35.69
N ASN A 176 12.00 -25.98 35.34
CA ASN A 176 10.83 -25.17 35.71
C ASN A 176 9.59 -25.43 34.83
N GLY A 177 9.79 -25.84 33.56
CA GLY A 177 8.70 -26.14 32.61
C GLY A 177 8.00 -27.48 32.88
N ASN A 178 8.70 -28.46 33.47
CA ASN A 178 8.10 -29.74 33.86
C ASN A 178 7.17 -29.66 35.09
N LYS A 179 7.00 -28.48 35.70
CA LYS A 179 6.05 -28.25 36.81
C LYS A 179 4.73 -27.60 36.38
N GLN A 180 4.55 -27.18 35.13
CA GLN A 180 3.28 -26.59 34.68
C GLN A 180 2.90 -27.06 33.26
N ASN A 181 1.82 -27.85 33.20
CA ASN A 181 1.16 -28.38 31.99
C ASN A 181 0.94 -27.32 30.89
N PRO A 182 1.01 -27.69 29.58
CA PRO A 182 0.49 -26.85 28.51
C PRO A 182 -0.66 -27.51 27.73
N SER A 183 -1.81 -26.84 27.76
CA SER A 183 -2.93 -27.00 26.83
C SER A 183 -2.81 -26.02 25.65
N THR A 184 -3.38 -26.43 24.51
CA THR A 184 -3.93 -25.67 23.36
C THR A 184 -3.14 -25.66 22.04
N SER A 185 -3.85 -26.05 20.97
CA SER A 185 -3.41 -26.21 19.59
C SER A 185 -4.08 -25.21 18.62
N LYS A 186 -3.23 -24.45 17.89
CA LYS A 186 -3.22 -23.96 16.47
C LYS A 186 -4.49 -23.46 15.72
N PRO A 187 -4.31 -22.44 14.84
CA PRO A 187 -5.08 -22.26 13.60
C PRO A 187 -4.24 -22.44 12.30
N SER A 188 -4.94 -22.70 11.19
CA SER A 188 -4.46 -23.15 9.85
C SER A 188 -4.36 -22.01 8.78
N PRO A 189 -3.79 -22.25 7.57
CA PRO A 189 -3.20 -21.22 6.69
C PRO A 189 -4.12 -20.65 5.57
N LYS A 190 -3.79 -19.45 5.06
CA LYS A 190 -4.48 -18.75 3.94
C LYS A 190 -3.71 -18.86 2.61
N GLN A 191 -4.45 -18.98 1.51
CA GLN A 191 -3.96 -19.00 0.12
C GLN A 191 -3.72 -17.58 -0.47
N HIS A 192 -2.68 -17.44 -1.30
CA HIS A 192 -2.20 -16.19 -1.92
C HIS A 192 -2.64 -16.06 -3.41
N ILE A 193 -2.89 -14.83 -3.87
CA ILE A 193 -3.01 -14.47 -5.29
C ILE A 193 -1.74 -13.71 -5.71
N THR A 194 -1.24 -13.97 -6.93
CA THR A 194 0.11 -13.60 -7.39
C THR A 194 0.17 -12.35 -8.29
N ARG A 195 1.33 -11.68 -8.26
CA ARG A 195 1.72 -10.43 -8.96
C ARG A 195 1.35 -10.32 -10.45
N ALA A 196 1.23 -11.42 -11.17
CA ALA A 196 0.95 -11.43 -12.62
C ALA A 196 -0.39 -10.76 -12.99
N GLN A 197 -1.39 -10.79 -12.10
CA GLN A 197 -2.71 -10.20 -12.34
C GLN A 197 -2.72 -8.66 -12.21
N VAL A 198 -1.72 -8.07 -11.57
CA VAL A 198 -1.63 -6.61 -11.35
C VAL A 198 -1.00 -5.90 -12.55
N SER A 199 -0.12 -6.57 -13.30
CA SER A 199 0.59 -6.00 -14.47
C SER A 199 -0.33 -5.70 -15.67
N GLN A 200 -1.39 -6.48 -15.89
CA GLN A 200 -2.21 -6.39 -17.11
C GLN A 200 -3.04 -5.09 -17.23
N ILE A 201 -3.25 -4.36 -16.12
CA ILE A 201 -4.09 -3.15 -16.08
C ILE A 201 -3.28 -1.87 -16.43
N ALA A 202 -1.96 -1.90 -16.27
CA ALA A 202 -1.08 -0.73 -16.44
C ALA A 202 -0.71 -0.41 -17.90
N HIS A 203 -0.86 -1.37 -18.82
CA HIS A 203 -0.25 -1.28 -20.16
C HIS A 203 -1.19 -0.84 -21.30
N THR A 204 -2.47 -0.55 -21.04
CA THR A 204 -3.40 -0.13 -22.11
C THR A 204 -3.19 1.35 -22.50
N PRO A 205 -2.79 1.67 -23.75
CA PRO A 205 -2.60 3.05 -24.20
C PRO A 205 -3.95 3.79 -24.27
N LYS A 206 -4.03 4.99 -23.68
CA LYS A 206 -5.21 5.88 -23.78
C LYS A 206 -4.89 7.05 -24.71
N LEU A 207 -5.85 7.51 -25.51
CA LEU A 207 -5.69 8.71 -26.33
C LEU A 207 -5.77 9.96 -25.44
N GLY A 208 -4.79 10.86 -25.50
CA GLY A 208 -4.83 12.10 -24.74
C GLY A 208 -3.66 13.04 -25.05
N LYS A 209 -3.56 14.15 -24.32
CA LYS A 209 -2.55 15.20 -24.55
C LYS A 209 -1.30 14.90 -23.72
N CYS A 210 -0.12 14.87 -24.34
CA CYS A 210 1.14 14.70 -23.62
C CYS A 210 1.49 15.96 -22.83
N ASP A 211 1.82 15.82 -21.55
CA ASP A 211 2.17 16.94 -20.67
C ASP A 211 3.49 17.62 -21.04
N LYS A 212 4.34 16.94 -21.82
CA LYS A 212 5.64 17.46 -22.22
C LYS A 212 5.61 18.20 -23.54
N CYS A 213 5.08 17.59 -24.60
CA CYS A 213 5.08 18.18 -25.94
C CYS A 213 3.71 18.73 -26.36
N GLY A 214 2.68 18.55 -25.54
CA GLY A 214 1.32 19.04 -25.84
C GLY A 214 0.61 18.32 -26.99
N LYS A 215 1.25 17.35 -27.65
CA LYS A 215 0.65 16.61 -28.77
C LYS A 215 -0.44 15.65 -28.25
N ARG A 216 -1.57 15.59 -28.97
CA ARG A 216 -2.61 14.59 -28.72
C ARG A 216 -2.25 13.28 -29.40
N THR A 217 -1.85 12.28 -28.64
CA THR A 217 -1.44 10.96 -29.14
C THR A 217 -1.81 9.87 -28.13
N ASN A 218 -1.40 8.62 -28.37
CA ASN A 218 -1.48 7.60 -27.33
C ASN A 218 -0.49 7.96 -26.21
N ILE A 219 -1.04 8.22 -25.03
CA ILE A 219 -0.32 8.61 -23.83
C ILE A 219 -0.27 7.44 -22.85
N THR A 220 0.81 7.43 -22.08
CA THR A 220 1.07 6.45 -21.01
C THR A 220 1.48 7.19 -19.75
N PHE A 221 1.17 6.59 -18.61
CA PHE A 221 1.37 7.17 -17.29
C PHE A 221 2.76 6.84 -16.75
N CYS A 222 3.43 7.79 -16.11
CA CYS A 222 4.67 7.55 -15.38
C CYS A 222 4.36 7.29 -13.89
N PHE A 223 4.83 6.17 -13.35
CA PHE A 223 4.59 5.81 -11.94
C PHE A 223 5.31 6.68 -10.90
N VAL A 224 6.31 7.47 -11.33
CA VAL A 224 7.14 8.28 -10.43
C VAL A 224 6.61 9.71 -10.29
N CYS A 225 6.19 10.33 -11.40
CA CYS A 225 5.76 11.74 -11.40
C CYS A 225 4.28 11.94 -11.76
N GLU A 226 3.56 10.85 -12.03
CA GLU A 226 2.11 10.85 -12.32
C GLU A 226 1.67 11.70 -13.52
N LEU A 227 2.62 12.15 -14.35
CA LEU A 227 2.36 12.86 -15.61
C LEU A 227 2.13 11.87 -16.77
N VAL A 228 1.49 12.35 -17.84
CA VAL A 228 1.15 11.56 -19.03
C VAL A 228 2.01 11.92 -20.24
N PHE A 229 2.62 10.91 -20.84
CA PHE A 229 3.67 11.04 -21.85
C PHE A 229 3.37 10.26 -23.12
N CYS A 230 3.70 10.84 -24.27
CA CYS A 230 3.71 10.13 -25.53
C CYS A 230 4.90 9.16 -25.61
N LYS A 231 4.87 8.26 -26.60
CA LYS A 231 5.92 7.25 -26.84
C LYS A 231 7.33 7.85 -26.93
N ASP A 232 7.46 9.05 -27.49
CA ASP A 232 8.75 9.74 -27.66
C ASP A 232 9.35 10.26 -26.33
N HIS A 233 8.53 10.41 -25.28
CA HIS A 233 8.95 10.88 -23.96
C HIS A 233 8.91 9.76 -22.89
N LYS A 234 8.90 8.51 -23.32
CA LYS A 234 8.78 7.30 -22.50
C LYS A 234 10.08 6.49 -22.49
N SER A 235 10.35 5.76 -21.40
CA SER A 235 11.46 4.80 -21.35
C SER A 235 11.16 3.53 -22.15
N LYS A 236 12.23 2.78 -22.48
CA LYS A 236 12.11 1.47 -23.15
C LYS A 236 11.27 0.46 -22.37
N ASP A 237 11.31 0.52 -21.04
CA ASP A 237 10.61 -0.44 -20.15
C ASP A 237 9.17 -0.03 -19.86
N ASN A 238 8.69 1.06 -20.46
CA ASN A 238 7.29 1.49 -20.44
C ASN A 238 6.68 1.92 -19.10
N GLU A 239 7.45 1.95 -18.00
CA GLU A 239 6.95 2.27 -16.65
C GLU A 239 7.35 3.66 -16.14
N ILE A 240 8.41 4.25 -16.69
CA ILE A 240 9.00 5.51 -16.21
C ILE A 240 9.21 6.46 -17.39
N CYS A 241 9.00 7.76 -17.20
CA CYS A 241 9.30 8.76 -18.23
C CYS A 241 10.80 9.05 -18.28
N ASN A 242 11.32 9.43 -19.46
CA ASN A 242 12.76 9.68 -19.66
C ASN A 242 13.32 10.75 -18.71
N PHE A 243 12.48 11.67 -18.23
CA PHE A 243 12.87 12.72 -17.29
C PHE A 243 13.10 12.21 -15.86
N CYS A 244 12.29 11.25 -15.41
CA CYS A 244 12.50 10.60 -14.11
C CYS A 244 13.67 9.62 -14.14
N LEU A 245 14.06 9.15 -15.32
CA LEU A 245 15.26 8.31 -15.50
C LEU A 245 16.56 9.11 -15.62
N SER A 246 16.49 10.37 -16.04
CA SER A 246 17.65 11.25 -16.19
C SER A 246 18.02 12.04 -14.92
N LYS A 247 17.33 11.77 -13.80
CA LYS A 247 17.56 12.38 -12.48
C LYS A 247 17.88 11.29 -11.47
#